data_AF-A0A1D2QNJ3-F1
#
_entry.id   AF-A0A1D2QNJ3-F1
#
_cell.length_a   1.000
_cell.length_b   1.000
_cell.length_c   1.000
_cell.angle_alpha   90.00
_cell.angle_beta   90.00
_cell.angle_gamma   90.00
#
_symmetry.space_group_name_H-M   'P 1'
#
loop_
_entity.id
_entity.type
_entity.pdbx_description
1 polymer ?
#
loop_
_entity_poly.entity_id
_entity_poly.type
_entity_poly.pdbx_seq_one_letter_code
_entity_poly.pdbx_strand_id
1 'polypeptide(L)'
;MNILKFLIIGVTLILATTSSVYAEEDHKVLAIEYLKLSKAKETVDMTIEAYVEQLSSQKPHSNKESIRTFFNTYMGWEVLKEPAIKLVSDSLSVNELKDINNFYKTDTGRSLAKKSPKMAADLSNLIAVNLQKAMKSM
;
A
#
# COMPACT_ATOMS: atom_id res chain seq x y z
N MET A 1 5.40 -55.85 -8.31
CA MET A 1 6.23 -54.94 -7.48
C MET A 1 6.51 -53.58 -8.15
N ASN A 2 6.51 -53.46 -9.49
CA ASN A 2 6.83 -52.21 -10.18
C ASN A 2 5.64 -51.23 -10.31
N ILE A 3 4.41 -51.73 -10.46
CA ILE A 3 3.20 -50.90 -10.57
C ILE A 3 2.92 -50.11 -9.27
N LEU A 4 3.18 -50.71 -8.10
CA LEU A 4 3.02 -50.05 -6.79
C LEU A 4 4.05 -48.92 -6.59
N LYS A 5 5.26 -49.05 -7.15
CA LYS A 5 6.29 -48.00 -7.12
C LYS A 5 5.93 -46.81 -8.02
N PHE A 6 5.36 -47.06 -9.20
CA PHE A 6 4.88 -46.00 -10.10
C PHE A 6 3.67 -45.24 -9.52
N LEU A 7 2.81 -45.93 -8.75
CA LEU A 7 1.63 -45.32 -8.12
C LEU A 7 2.00 -44.40 -6.94
N ILE A 8 3.05 -44.74 -6.18
CA ILE A 8 3.55 -43.91 -5.06
C ILE A 8 4.24 -42.64 -5.57
N ILE A 9 4.99 -42.71 -6.68
CA ILE A 9 5.67 -41.56 -7.29
C ILE A 9 4.65 -40.58 -7.92
N GLY A 10 3.56 -41.08 -8.49
CA GLY A 10 2.48 -40.24 -9.03
C GLY A 10 1.73 -39.44 -7.97
N VAL A 11 1.54 -39.99 -6.76
CA VAL A 11 0.85 -39.31 -5.65
C VAL A 11 1.72 -38.24 -4.99
N THR A 12 3.04 -38.45 -4.88
CA THR A 12 3.95 -37.45 -4.27
C THR A 12 4.12 -36.20 -5.14
N LEU A 13 4.01 -36.31 -6.47
CA LEU A 13 4.15 -35.17 -7.38
C LEU A 13 2.95 -34.21 -7.32
N ILE A 14 1.75 -34.72 -7.04
CA ILE A 14 0.52 -33.92 -6.95
C ILE A 14 0.46 -33.12 -5.63
N LEU A 15 0.99 -33.67 -4.53
CA LEU A 15 1.06 -33.01 -3.23
C LEU A 15 2.04 -31.83 -3.19
N ALA A 16 3.09 -31.86 -4.00
CA ALA A 16 4.08 -30.77 -4.06
C ALA A 16 3.55 -29.51 -4.78
N THR A 17 2.65 -29.68 -5.76
CA THR A 17 2.09 -28.55 -6.51
C THR A 17 0.99 -27.80 -5.75
N THR A 18 0.29 -28.48 -4.83
CA THR A 18 -0.79 -27.84 -4.04
C THR A 18 -0.25 -26.94 -2.93
N SER A 19 0.91 -27.27 -2.35
CA SER A 19 1.51 -26.47 -1.27
C SER A 19 2.03 -25.11 -1.75
N SER A 20 2.56 -25.02 -2.97
CA SER A 20 3.08 -23.75 -3.50
C SER A 20 1.95 -22.77 -3.83
N VAL A 21 0.85 -23.25 -4.41
CA VAL A 21 -0.32 -22.41 -4.74
C VAL A 21 -0.99 -21.88 -3.47
N TYR A 22 -1.15 -22.74 -2.45
CA TYR A 22 -1.75 -22.33 -1.18
C TYR A 22 -0.90 -21.30 -0.43
N ALA A 23 0.43 -21.47 -0.45
CA ALA A 23 1.35 -20.51 0.18
C ALA A 23 1.35 -19.14 -0.52
N GLU A 24 1.24 -19.11 -1.85
CA GLU A 24 1.18 -17.88 -2.65
C GLU A 24 -0.16 -17.13 -2.46
N GLU A 25 -1.27 -17.87 -2.38
CA GLU A 25 -2.60 -17.30 -2.10
C GLU A 25 -2.67 -16.69 -0.69
N ASP A 26 -2.14 -17.41 0.32
CA ASP A 26 -2.03 -16.89 1.69
C ASP A 26 -1.17 -15.61 1.76
N HIS A 27 -0.10 -15.54 0.97
CA HIS A 27 0.78 -14.37 0.94
C HIS A 27 0.08 -13.14 0.34
N LYS A 28 -0.66 -13.30 -0.76
CA LYS A 28 -1.44 -12.22 -1.37
C LYS A 28 -2.51 -11.70 -0.41
N VAL A 29 -3.22 -12.59 0.29
CA VAL A 29 -4.24 -12.21 1.29
C VAL A 29 -3.66 -11.35 2.41
N LEU A 30 -2.49 -11.72 2.92
CA LEU A 30 -1.79 -10.97 3.96
C LEU A 30 -1.33 -9.59 3.49
N ALA A 31 -0.86 -9.47 2.23
CA ALA A 31 -0.50 -8.19 1.63
C ALA A 31 -1.71 -7.25 1.45
N ILE A 32 -2.85 -7.79 1.02
CA ILE A 32 -4.12 -7.05 0.94
C ILE A 32 -4.54 -6.55 2.33
N GLU A 33 -4.45 -7.42 3.33
CA GLU A 33 -4.76 -7.06 4.71
C GLU A 33 -3.83 -5.95 5.22
N TYR A 34 -2.52 -6.04 4.95
CA TYR A 34 -1.56 -4.99 5.29
C TYR A 34 -1.94 -3.64 4.68
N LEU A 35 -2.24 -3.59 3.38
CA LEU A 35 -2.61 -2.35 2.69
C LEU A 35 -3.89 -1.74 3.27
N LYS A 36 -4.85 -2.57 3.66
CA LYS A 36 -6.07 -2.13 4.34
C LYS A 36 -5.79 -1.58 5.74
N LEU A 37 -5.02 -2.31 6.55
CA LEU A 37 -4.72 -1.95 7.94
C LEU A 37 -3.84 -0.69 8.04
N SER A 38 -2.90 -0.53 7.12
CA SER A 38 -2.03 0.64 7.01
C SER A 38 -2.73 1.87 6.42
N LYS A 39 -3.97 1.75 5.93
CA LYS A 39 -4.74 2.82 5.28
C LYS A 39 -4.08 3.36 4.02
N ALA A 40 -3.56 2.46 3.19
CA ALA A 40 -2.87 2.82 1.95
C ALA A 40 -3.81 3.56 0.98
N LYS A 41 -5.07 3.12 0.83
CA LYS A 41 -6.07 3.80 0.00
C LYS A 41 -6.28 5.24 0.44
N GLU A 42 -6.51 5.46 1.73
CA GLU A 42 -6.72 6.82 2.26
C GLU A 42 -5.49 7.70 2.07
N THR A 43 -4.28 7.13 2.12
CA THR A 43 -3.04 7.85 1.84
C THR A 43 -2.95 8.28 0.37
N VAL A 44 -3.36 7.42 -0.56
CA VAL A 44 -3.50 7.78 -1.98
C VAL A 44 -4.53 8.89 -2.17
N ASP A 45 -5.72 8.75 -1.58
CA ASP A 45 -6.79 9.74 -1.67
C ASP A 45 -6.34 11.12 -1.11
N MET A 46 -5.67 11.14 0.05
CA MET A 46 -5.12 12.37 0.64
C MET A 46 -4.06 13.02 -0.26
N THR A 47 -3.25 12.21 -0.94
CA THR A 47 -2.23 12.71 -1.87
C THR A 47 -2.87 13.34 -3.11
N ILE A 48 -3.94 12.73 -3.64
CA ILE A 48 -4.73 13.31 -4.74
C ILE A 48 -5.31 14.66 -4.31
N GLU A 49 -5.92 14.75 -3.14
CA GLU A 49 -6.48 16.02 -2.65
C GLU A 49 -5.39 17.09 -2.45
N ALA A 50 -4.20 16.70 -1.98
CA ALA A 50 -3.07 17.63 -1.88
C ALA A 50 -2.66 18.20 -3.25
N TYR A 51 -2.61 17.37 -4.31
CA TYR A 51 -2.35 17.84 -5.67
C TYR A 51 -3.48 18.73 -6.20
N VAL A 52 -4.74 18.36 -5.95
CA VAL A 52 -5.90 19.18 -6.33
C VAL A 52 -5.78 20.56 -5.70
N GLU A 53 -5.51 20.63 -4.39
CA GLU A 53 -5.39 21.91 -3.69
C GLU A 53 -4.20 22.72 -4.18
N GLN A 54 -3.04 22.09 -4.36
CA GLN A 54 -1.84 22.74 -4.86
C GLN A 54 -2.08 23.35 -6.26
N LEU A 55 -2.60 22.58 -7.22
CA LEU A 55 -2.85 23.07 -8.57
C LEU A 55 -3.94 24.15 -8.61
N SER A 56 -4.96 24.01 -7.77
CA SER A 56 -6.05 24.98 -7.70
C SER A 56 -5.60 26.31 -7.11
N SER A 57 -4.70 26.29 -6.12
CA SER A 57 -4.11 27.49 -5.54
C SER A 57 -3.28 28.29 -6.56
N GLN A 58 -2.67 27.61 -7.54
CA GLN A 58 -1.91 28.24 -8.61
C GLN A 58 -2.79 28.80 -9.73
N LYS A 59 -4.02 28.28 -9.89
CA LYS A 59 -4.97 28.68 -10.94
C LYS A 59 -6.36 28.88 -10.33
N PRO A 60 -6.70 30.11 -9.88
CA PRO A 60 -7.93 30.40 -9.12
C PRO A 60 -9.26 30.01 -9.80
N HIS A 61 -9.27 29.86 -11.13
CA HIS A 61 -10.45 29.46 -11.92
C HIS A 61 -10.43 28.00 -12.38
N SER A 62 -9.49 27.20 -11.89
CA SER A 62 -9.42 25.78 -12.26
C SER A 62 -10.59 25.00 -11.64
N ASN A 63 -11.12 24.05 -12.42
CA ASN A 63 -12.16 23.16 -11.94
C ASN A 63 -11.53 22.04 -11.09
N LYS A 64 -11.65 22.16 -9.77
CA LYS A 64 -11.13 21.16 -8.81
C LYS A 64 -11.60 19.73 -9.13
N GLU A 65 -12.84 19.58 -9.59
CA GLU A 65 -13.42 18.27 -9.90
C GLU A 65 -12.80 17.64 -11.15
N SER A 66 -12.51 18.44 -12.17
CA SER A 66 -11.79 17.96 -13.35
C SER A 66 -10.36 17.51 -13.00
N ILE A 67 -9.68 18.26 -12.13
CA ILE A 67 -8.34 17.89 -11.64
C ILE A 67 -8.39 16.60 -10.83
N ARG A 68 -9.36 16.49 -9.91
CA ARG A 68 -9.58 15.29 -9.10
C ARG A 68 -9.89 14.07 -9.97
N THR A 69 -10.78 14.22 -10.95
CA THR A 69 -11.12 13.16 -11.89
C THR A 69 -9.87 12.69 -12.64
N PHE A 70 -9.09 13.62 -13.19
CA PHE A 70 -7.83 13.31 -13.87
C PHE A 70 -6.89 12.49 -12.99
N PHE A 71 -6.63 12.91 -11.75
CA PHE A 71 -5.76 12.16 -10.86
C PHE A 71 -6.34 10.80 -10.47
N ASN A 72 -7.64 10.71 -10.14
CA ASN A 72 -8.25 9.41 -9.85
C ASN A 72 -8.15 8.44 -11.02
N THR A 73 -8.27 8.91 -12.27
CA THR A 73 -8.15 8.08 -13.47
C THR A 73 -6.75 7.46 -13.63
N TYR A 74 -5.68 8.15 -13.25
CA TYR A 74 -4.30 7.71 -13.53
C TYR A 74 -3.49 7.29 -12.31
N MET A 75 -3.85 7.76 -11.11
CA MET A 75 -3.15 7.46 -9.85
C MET A 75 -4.10 7.07 -8.72
N GLY A 76 -5.40 6.91 -8.99
CA GLY A 76 -6.37 6.48 -7.99
C GLY A 76 -6.11 5.06 -7.50
N TRP A 77 -6.72 4.71 -6.37
CA TRP A 77 -6.57 3.39 -5.74
C TRP A 77 -6.89 2.23 -6.67
N GLU A 78 -7.90 2.36 -7.53
CA GLU A 78 -8.27 1.29 -8.47
C GLU A 78 -7.18 0.96 -9.48
N VAL A 79 -6.33 1.92 -9.82
CA VAL A 79 -5.15 1.73 -10.69
C VAL A 79 -3.99 1.14 -9.88
N LEU A 80 -3.81 1.60 -8.64
CA LEU A 80 -2.65 1.26 -7.82
C LEU A 80 -2.79 -0.03 -7.02
N LYS A 81 -4.00 -0.54 -6.77
CA LYS A 81 -4.22 -1.65 -5.83
C LYS A 81 -3.44 -2.93 -6.18
N GLU A 82 -3.52 -3.42 -7.42
CA GLU A 82 -2.83 -4.67 -7.81
C GLU A 82 -1.30 -4.48 -7.84
N PRO A 83 -0.75 -3.40 -8.42
CA PRO A 83 0.68 -3.10 -8.30
C PRO A 83 1.15 -2.99 -6.85
N ALA A 84 0.36 -2.38 -5.97
CA ALA A 84 0.69 -2.23 -4.55
C ALA A 84 0.68 -3.58 -3.83
N ILE A 85 -0.30 -4.46 -4.11
CA ILE A 85 -0.32 -5.82 -3.57
C ILE A 85 0.94 -6.55 -3.99
N LYS A 86 1.29 -6.51 -5.27
CA LYS A 86 2.52 -7.14 -5.77
C LYS A 86 3.77 -6.58 -5.09
N LEU A 87 3.89 -5.25 -5.00
CA LEU A 87 5.01 -4.59 -4.34
C LEU A 87 5.18 -5.09 -2.90
N VAL A 88 4.10 -5.17 -2.14
CA VAL A 88 4.12 -5.64 -0.74
C VAL A 88 4.47 -7.12 -0.66
N SER A 89 3.85 -7.96 -1.49
CA SER A 89 4.14 -9.41 -1.54
C SER A 89 5.60 -9.70 -1.91
N ASP A 90 6.17 -8.93 -2.84
CA ASP A 90 7.58 -9.10 -3.24
C ASP A 90 8.56 -8.59 -2.16
N SER A 91 8.13 -7.64 -1.33
CA SER A 91 9.02 -6.94 -0.37
C SER A 91 9.02 -7.54 1.03
N LEU A 92 7.94 -8.19 1.45
CA LEU A 92 7.77 -8.70 2.81
C LEU A 92 7.45 -10.19 2.76
N SER A 93 8.10 -10.97 3.62
CA SER A 93 7.78 -12.38 3.81
C SER A 93 6.40 -12.58 4.46
N VAL A 94 5.87 -13.80 4.35
CA VAL A 94 4.62 -14.21 5.00
C VAL A 94 4.63 -13.95 6.51
N ASN A 95 5.76 -14.22 7.18
CA ASN A 95 5.86 -14.04 8.63
C ASN A 95 5.90 -12.55 9.02
N GLU A 96 6.64 -11.72 8.29
CA GLU A 96 6.67 -10.28 8.52
C GLU A 96 5.29 -9.65 8.33
N LEU A 97 4.56 -10.05 7.28
CA LEU A 97 3.20 -9.57 7.08
C LEU A 97 2.24 -9.99 8.20
N LYS A 98 2.35 -11.22 8.72
CA LYS A 98 1.57 -11.67 9.88
C LYS A 98 1.85 -10.81 11.10
N ASP A 99 3.12 -10.58 11.42
CA ASP A 99 3.54 -9.80 12.58
C ASP A 99 3.09 -8.33 12.48
N ILE A 100 3.28 -7.71 11.31
CA ILE A 100 2.86 -6.34 11.04
C ILE A 100 1.34 -6.21 11.09
N ASN A 101 0.58 -7.13 10.48
CA ASN A 101 -0.88 -7.11 10.52
C ASN A 101 -1.38 -7.27 11.96
N ASN A 102 -0.78 -8.16 12.74
CA ASN A 102 -1.10 -8.33 14.16
C ASN A 102 -0.83 -7.04 14.95
N PHE A 103 0.30 -6.37 14.69
CA PHE A 103 0.57 -5.07 15.29
C PHE A 103 -0.47 -4.01 14.92
N TYR A 104 -0.81 -3.85 13.64
CA TYR A 104 -1.83 -2.89 13.21
C TYR A 104 -3.24 -3.19 13.74
N LYS A 105 -3.51 -4.44 14.16
CA LYS A 105 -4.75 -4.82 14.85
C LYS A 105 -4.79 -4.42 16.34
N THR A 106 -3.69 -3.92 16.92
CA THR A 106 -3.69 -3.34 18.28
C THR A 106 -4.22 -1.90 18.26
N ASP A 107 -4.59 -1.36 19.43
CA ASP A 107 -5.00 0.05 19.56
C ASP A 107 -3.88 1.02 19.15
N THR A 108 -2.65 0.73 19.56
CA THR A 108 -1.47 1.53 19.20
C THR A 108 -1.18 1.45 17.71
N GLY A 109 -1.26 0.27 17.11
CA GLY A 109 -1.07 0.09 15.66
C GLY A 109 -2.11 0.84 14.83
N ARG A 110 -3.40 0.74 15.20
CA ARG A 110 -4.47 1.54 14.55
C ARG A 110 -4.24 3.05 14.70
N SER A 111 -3.83 3.48 15.90
CA SER A 111 -3.49 4.89 16.16
C SER A 111 -2.34 5.36 15.27
N LEU A 112 -1.29 4.53 15.12
CA LEU A 112 -0.16 4.82 14.26
C LEU A 112 -0.58 4.90 12.78
N ALA A 113 -1.34 3.93 12.28
CA ALA A 113 -1.83 3.94 10.89
C ALA A 113 -2.66 5.21 10.59
N LYS A 114 -3.48 5.66 11.55
CA LYS A 114 -4.27 6.89 11.40
C LYS A 114 -3.43 8.17 11.42
N LYS A 115 -2.39 8.23 12.26
CA LYS A 115 -1.63 9.46 12.52
C LYS A 115 -0.41 9.64 11.62
N SER A 116 0.22 8.55 11.18
CA SER A 116 1.48 8.59 10.44
C SER A 116 1.43 9.46 9.17
N PRO A 117 0.39 9.35 8.30
CA PRO A 117 0.34 10.19 7.10
C PRO A 117 0.29 11.69 7.43
N LYS A 118 -0.51 12.08 8.43
CA LYS A 118 -0.60 13.48 8.86
C LYS A 118 0.71 13.96 9.49
N MET A 119 1.36 13.15 10.32
CA MET A 119 2.65 13.49 10.90
C MET A 119 3.72 13.73 9.83
N ALA A 120 3.77 12.89 8.79
CA ALA A 120 4.68 13.07 7.66
C ALA A 120 4.41 14.35 6.87
N ALA A 121 3.13 14.67 6.64
CA ALA A 121 2.72 15.93 6.00
C ALA A 121 3.10 17.15 6.85
N ASP A 122 2.85 17.10 8.17
CA ASP A 122 3.20 18.17 9.10
C ASP A 122 4.72 18.39 9.14
N LEU A 123 5.52 17.31 9.13
CA LEU A 123 6.98 17.40 9.04
C LEU A 123 7.45 18.05 7.74
N SER A 124 6.85 17.68 6.60
CA SER A 124 7.18 18.27 5.30
C SER A 124 6.88 19.77 5.26
N ASN A 125 5.76 20.19 5.88
CA ASN A 125 5.40 21.59 6.01
C ASN A 125 6.40 22.37 6.87
N LEU A 126 6.89 21.79 7.98
CA LEU A 126 7.93 22.42 8.81
C LEU A 126 9.22 22.67 8.02
N ILE A 127 9.64 21.70 7.20
CA ILE A 127 10.81 21.85 6.31
C ILE A 127 10.58 23.00 5.32
N ALA A 128 9.43 23.02 4.64
CA ALA A 128 9.10 24.07 3.68
C ALA A 128 9.08 25.47 4.31
N VAL A 129 8.49 25.62 5.51
CA VAL A 129 8.48 26.89 6.25
C VAL A 129 9.90 27.35 6.59
N ASN A 130 10.77 26.45 7.04
CA ASN A 130 12.15 26.79 7.36
C ASN A 130 12.94 27.24 6.13
N LEU A 131 12.76 26.56 4.99
CA LEU A 131 13.37 26.97 3.71
C LEU A 131 12.88 28.35 3.27
N GLN A 132 11.58 28.61 3.33
CA GLN A 132 11.03 29.93 2.98
C GLN A 132 11.58 31.06 3.87
N LYS A 133 11.78 30.81 5.16
CA LYS A 133 12.40 31.79 6.07
C LYS A 133 13.85 32.08 5.66
N ALA A 134 14.64 31.04 5.41
CA ALA A 134 16.03 31.19 4.98
C ALA A 134 16.15 31.95 3.65
N MET A 135 15.24 31.68 2.70
CA MET A 135 15.20 32.39 1.42
C MET A 135 14.84 33.88 1.54
N LYS A 136 14.04 34.27 2.53
CA LYS A 136 13.69 35.68 2.78
C LYS A 136 14.81 36.47 3.46
N SER A 137 15.76 35.78 4.09
CA SER A 137 16.93 36.37 4.74
C SER A 137 18.18 36.44 3.84
N MET A 138 18.11 35.86 2.63
CA MET A 138 19.09 36.04 1.57
C MET A 138 18.75 37.28 0.75
#